data_AF-A0A7E5A0K9-F1
#
_entry.id   AF-A0A7E5A0K9-F1
#
_cell.length_a   1.000
_cell.length_b   1.000
_cell.length_c   1.000
_cell.angle_alpha   90.00
_cell.angle_beta   90.00
_cell.angle_gamma   90.00
#
_symmetry.space_group_name_H-M   'P 1'
#
loop_
_entity.id
_entity.type
_entity.pdbx_description
1 polymer ?
#
loop_
_entity_poly.entity_id
_entity_poly.type
_entity_poly.pdbx_seq_one_letter_code
_entity_poly.pdbx_strand_id
1 'polypeptide(L)'
;MRLYGRYFIIILLVTLGIHCTHRSEEPKCKPLENTRIEIAIYMTYDACIDIGYAACYLKATDVITEVNERFESVSWGVVGEIGNTKCLKGIGFKVKRLLIYPNPSTDPEHFNYVSPIPRNISYLLDSFSFSVIHSDVGFSLLFTGRNIIDDDLGQADSSSGLYYIPEKGEKFKNTAVIATKSNGVFISKEHLVHIILHESGHIMHAPDENGSYTIMYEQHNVLNSFVPTSYSNDSKIAIYKSIFFAVDKFVSSEEPSVCGNGVKESDEECDPGFLGGNKCCTKNCQLVHGAQCSWNQDCCRHNCTFAQEGDPCQRQFNETTTGFCKGMSDTCELIPNCILFFKYIDGACTPNITKIFFAAMVVGGFSVGITAFCYLKCSKSQTEPENEGIPLNDLMSCVPTQNVNEETTDDTYGDITESTKLQTGSPIS
;
A
#
# COMPACT_ATOMS: atom_id res chain seq x y z
N MET A 1 -32.45 46.12 38.65
CA MET A 1 -31.70 44.92 39.09
C MET A 1 -31.86 43.73 38.13
N ARG A 2 -31.49 43.85 36.84
CA ARG A 2 -31.55 42.74 35.86
C ARG A 2 -30.40 42.74 34.84
N LEU A 3 -29.26 43.34 35.18
CA LEU A 3 -28.08 43.41 34.29
C LEU A 3 -26.80 42.81 34.91
N TYR A 4 -26.84 42.37 36.17
CA TYR A 4 -25.69 41.76 36.85
C TYR A 4 -25.65 40.22 36.83
N GLY A 5 -26.68 39.55 36.29
CA GLY A 5 -26.77 38.09 36.31
C GLY A 5 -26.09 37.35 35.13
N ARG A 6 -25.79 38.03 34.02
CA ARG A 6 -25.18 37.38 32.83
C ARG A 6 -23.66 37.42 32.80
N TYR A 7 -23.03 38.40 33.44
CA TYR A 7 -21.57 38.49 33.51
C TYR A 7 -20.95 37.51 34.51
N PHE A 8 -21.72 37.06 35.51
CA PHE A 8 -21.21 36.11 36.50
C PHE A 8 -21.10 34.66 35.98
N ILE A 9 -21.89 34.29 34.97
CA ILE A 9 -21.85 32.94 34.37
C ILE A 9 -20.68 32.80 33.38
N ILE A 10 -20.34 33.87 32.64
CA ILE A 10 -19.24 33.84 31.66
C ILE A 10 -17.88 33.85 32.36
N ILE A 11 -17.74 34.54 33.51
CA ILE A 11 -16.48 34.58 34.25
C ILE A 11 -16.23 33.26 35.01
N LEU A 12 -17.27 32.51 35.41
CA LEU A 12 -17.12 31.23 36.09
C LEU A 12 -16.71 30.07 35.14
N LEU A 13 -16.99 30.18 33.84
CA LEU A 13 -16.64 29.14 32.85
C LEU A 13 -15.18 29.25 32.38
N VAL A 14 -14.57 30.44 32.48
CA VAL A 14 -13.17 30.66 32.06
C VAL A 14 -12.17 30.17 33.12
N THR A 15 -12.57 30.09 34.40
CA THR A 15 -11.69 29.60 35.48
C THR A 15 -11.72 28.09 35.69
N LEU A 16 -12.66 27.37 35.06
CA LEU A 16 -12.81 25.91 35.20
C LEU A 16 -12.10 25.07 34.12
N GLY A 17 -11.34 25.67 33.20
CA GLY A 17 -10.49 24.90 32.28
C GLY A 17 -11.24 23.91 31.38
N ILE A 18 -12.55 24.10 31.18
CA ILE A 18 -13.34 23.27 30.26
C ILE A 18 -13.09 23.80 28.85
N HIS A 19 -12.03 23.31 28.21
CA HIS A 19 -11.93 23.33 26.75
C HIS A 19 -13.02 22.39 26.21
N CYS A 20 -14.21 22.93 25.96
CA CYS A 20 -15.13 22.31 25.03
C CYS A 20 -14.49 22.39 23.64
N THR A 21 -13.67 21.39 23.30
CA THR A 21 -13.42 21.08 21.90
C THR A 21 -14.78 20.73 21.32
N HIS A 22 -15.37 21.66 20.58
CA HIS A 22 -16.39 21.33 19.61
C HIS A 22 -15.71 20.35 18.65
N ARG A 23 -15.84 19.05 18.92
CA ARG A 23 -15.55 18.01 17.95
C ARG A 23 -16.62 18.21 16.87
N SER A 24 -16.31 19.03 15.87
CA SER A 24 -17.10 19.08 14.65
C SER A 24 -17.19 17.63 14.20
N GLU A 25 -18.39 17.07 14.16
CA GLU A 25 -18.59 15.73 13.61
C GLU A 25 -17.88 15.70 12.26
N GLU A 26 -16.93 14.77 12.09
CA GLU A 26 -16.26 14.63 10.82
C GLU A 26 -17.33 14.45 9.74
N PRO A 27 -17.29 15.26 8.68
CA PRO A 27 -18.26 15.16 7.60
C PRO A 27 -18.20 13.74 7.03
N LYS A 28 -19.34 13.07 7.06
CA LYS A 28 -19.47 11.65 6.71
C LYS A 28 -19.26 11.48 5.20
N CYS A 29 -18.04 11.11 4.78
CA CYS A 29 -17.81 10.61 3.43
C CYS A 29 -18.68 9.39 3.17
N LYS A 30 -19.16 9.22 1.93
CA LYS A 30 -19.85 7.99 1.54
C LYS A 30 -18.77 6.90 1.41
N PRO A 31 -18.74 5.89 2.28
CA PRO A 31 -17.81 4.78 2.11
C PRO A 31 -18.24 4.01 0.86
N LEU A 32 -17.29 3.75 -0.02
CA LEU A 32 -17.46 2.83 -1.14
C LEU A 32 -16.73 1.55 -0.77
N GLU A 33 -17.29 0.83 0.20
CA GLU A 33 -16.73 -0.46 0.64
C GLU A 33 -16.63 -1.40 -0.57
N ASN A 34 -15.51 -2.11 -0.66
CA ASN A 34 -15.21 -3.08 -1.71
C ASN A 34 -15.17 -2.54 -3.14
N THR A 35 -15.08 -1.22 -3.32
CA THR A 35 -14.93 -0.64 -4.66
C THR A 35 -13.47 -0.67 -5.09
N ARG A 36 -13.20 -1.30 -6.23
CA ARG A 36 -11.86 -1.50 -6.76
C ARG A 36 -11.80 -1.10 -8.23
N ILE A 37 -10.79 -0.31 -8.58
CA ILE A 37 -10.45 -0.02 -9.95
C ILE A 37 -9.59 -1.18 -10.45
N GLU A 38 -10.07 -1.90 -11.46
CA GLU A 38 -9.30 -2.99 -12.08
C GLU A 38 -8.10 -2.41 -12.84
N ILE A 39 -6.90 -2.92 -12.56
CA ILE A 39 -5.67 -2.51 -13.23
C ILE A 39 -5.01 -3.69 -13.92
N ALA A 40 -4.30 -3.41 -15.02
CA ALA A 40 -3.42 -4.37 -15.66
C ALA A 40 -1.96 -3.92 -15.57
N ILE A 41 -1.06 -4.85 -15.26
CA ILE A 41 0.36 -4.62 -15.09
C ILE A 41 1.11 -5.42 -16.15
N TYR A 42 2.04 -4.76 -16.82
CA TYR A 42 2.89 -5.36 -17.83
C TYR A 42 4.34 -5.08 -17.49
N MET A 43 5.22 -6.06 -17.63
CA MET A 43 6.66 -5.88 -17.43
C MET A 43 7.42 -6.31 -18.66
N THR A 44 8.26 -5.41 -19.19
CA THR A 44 9.13 -5.76 -20.32
C THR A 44 10.20 -6.77 -19.91
N TYR A 45 10.75 -7.46 -20.89
CA TYR A 45 11.88 -8.36 -20.71
C TYR A 45 13.05 -7.70 -19.95
N ASP A 46 13.41 -6.47 -20.34
CA ASP A 46 14.52 -5.72 -19.78
C ASP A 46 14.26 -5.21 -18.34
N ALA A 47 13.00 -5.12 -17.91
CA ALA A 47 12.64 -4.83 -16.52
C ALA A 47 12.97 -6.01 -15.59
N CYS A 48 12.92 -7.23 -16.11
CA CYS A 48 13.00 -8.46 -15.30
C CYS A 48 14.30 -9.26 -15.47
N ILE A 49 15.03 -9.10 -16.57
CA ILE A 49 16.17 -9.97 -16.91
C ILE A 49 17.26 -10.02 -15.83
N ASP A 50 17.54 -8.89 -15.17
CA ASP A 50 18.62 -8.80 -14.17
C ASP A 50 18.28 -9.45 -12.83
N ILE A 51 16.98 -9.64 -12.54
CA ILE A 51 16.49 -10.13 -11.24
C ILE A 51 15.77 -11.47 -11.34
N GLY A 52 15.43 -11.90 -12.55
CA GLY A 52 14.66 -13.11 -12.82
C GLY A 52 13.14 -12.91 -12.65
N TYR A 53 12.37 -13.75 -13.35
CA TYR A 53 10.91 -13.60 -13.44
C TYR A 53 10.19 -13.68 -12.09
N ALA A 54 10.62 -14.57 -11.19
CA ALA A 54 10.02 -14.72 -9.86
C ALA A 54 10.17 -13.45 -9.02
N ALA A 55 11.40 -12.95 -8.91
CA ALA A 55 11.67 -11.71 -8.19
C ALA A 55 10.99 -10.51 -8.85
N CYS A 56 10.90 -10.49 -10.19
CA CYS A 56 10.20 -9.44 -10.93
C CYS A 56 8.70 -9.41 -10.61
N TYR A 57 8.08 -10.58 -10.56
CA TYR A 57 6.68 -10.74 -10.18
C TYR A 57 6.44 -10.22 -8.75
N LEU A 58 7.24 -10.68 -7.79
CA LEU A 58 7.17 -10.26 -6.38
C LEU A 58 7.42 -8.77 -6.19
N LYS A 59 8.33 -8.18 -6.98
CA LYS A 59 8.62 -6.74 -6.93
C LYS A 59 7.43 -5.92 -7.44
N ALA A 60 6.79 -6.34 -8.52
CA ALA A 60 5.62 -5.64 -9.05
C ALA A 60 4.43 -5.70 -8.08
N THR A 61 4.14 -6.87 -7.51
CA THR A 61 3.05 -6.99 -6.53
C THR A 61 3.34 -6.21 -5.26
N ASP A 62 4.55 -6.26 -4.72
CA ASP A 62 4.94 -5.51 -3.52
C ASP A 62 4.81 -3.99 -3.67
N VAL A 63 5.21 -3.45 -4.84
CA VAL A 63 5.04 -2.03 -5.15
C VAL A 63 3.55 -1.66 -5.27
N ILE A 64 2.77 -2.48 -5.98
CA ILE A 64 1.36 -2.20 -6.23
C ILE A 64 0.51 -2.32 -4.97
N THR A 65 0.84 -3.25 -4.07
CA THR A 65 0.20 -3.34 -2.74
C THR A 65 0.38 -2.03 -1.97
N GLU A 66 1.61 -1.48 -1.92
CA GLU A 66 1.85 -0.22 -1.21
C GLU A 66 1.18 0.99 -1.91
N VAL A 67 1.15 1.00 -3.25
CA VAL A 67 0.37 1.98 -4.02
C VAL A 67 -1.10 1.91 -3.63
N ASN A 68 -1.67 0.71 -3.55
CA ASN A 68 -3.06 0.49 -3.17
C ASN A 68 -3.35 0.98 -1.75
N GLU A 69 -2.53 0.61 -0.77
CA GLU A 69 -2.68 1.05 0.63
C GLU A 69 -2.67 2.58 0.75
N ARG A 70 -1.72 3.24 0.07
CA ARG A 70 -1.65 4.70 0.04
C ARG A 70 -2.88 5.31 -0.63
N PHE A 71 -3.34 4.75 -1.74
CA PHE A 71 -4.50 5.25 -2.49
C PHE A 71 -5.81 5.08 -1.70
N GLU A 72 -6.04 3.92 -1.08
CA GLU A 72 -7.22 3.60 -0.26
C GLU A 72 -7.36 4.52 0.97
N SER A 73 -6.22 4.97 1.50
CA SER A 73 -6.19 5.89 2.66
C SER A 73 -6.70 7.29 2.34
N VAL A 74 -6.77 7.67 1.05
CA VAL A 74 -7.18 9.02 0.63
C VAL A 74 -8.69 9.17 0.61
N SER A 75 -9.18 10.26 1.22
CA SER A 75 -10.54 10.75 1.00
C SER A 75 -10.57 11.61 -0.28
N TRP A 76 -11.23 11.10 -1.32
CA TRP A 76 -11.36 11.76 -2.62
C TRP A 76 -12.46 12.81 -2.61
N GLY A 77 -12.23 13.97 -3.23
CA GLY A 77 -13.18 15.09 -3.28
C GLY A 77 -12.90 16.17 -2.24
N VAL A 78 -13.86 17.07 -2.02
CA VAL A 78 -13.75 18.14 -1.01
C VAL A 78 -14.79 17.91 0.09
N VAL A 79 -14.29 17.96 1.30
CA VAL A 79 -15.11 18.15 2.48
C VAL A 79 -15.57 19.61 2.51
N GLY A 80 -16.83 19.87 2.16
CA GLY A 80 -17.44 21.18 2.35
C GLY A 80 -17.76 21.46 3.82
N GLU A 81 -17.78 22.73 4.22
CA GLU A 81 -18.36 23.14 5.50
C GLU A 81 -19.89 22.95 5.46
N ILE A 82 -20.41 22.22 6.46
CA ILE A 82 -21.82 22.06 6.82
C ILE A 82 -22.72 21.55 5.68
N GLY A 83 -22.89 20.23 5.62
CA GLY A 83 -24.09 19.57 5.06
C GLY A 83 -24.04 19.12 3.59
N ASN A 84 -23.01 19.47 2.81
CA ASN A 84 -22.84 18.98 1.43
C ASN A 84 -21.44 18.39 1.22
N THR A 85 -21.20 17.23 1.83
CA THR A 85 -19.94 16.49 1.64
C THR A 85 -20.05 15.58 0.42
N LYS A 86 -19.31 15.90 -0.65
CA LYS A 86 -19.11 15.00 -1.81
C LYS A 86 -17.70 14.42 -1.72
N CYS A 87 -17.54 13.37 -0.92
CA CYS A 87 -16.29 12.60 -0.89
C CYS A 87 -16.53 11.09 -0.94
N LEU A 88 -15.54 10.40 -1.48
CA LEU A 88 -15.43 8.94 -1.54
C LEU A 88 -14.24 8.48 -0.71
N LYS A 89 -14.36 7.34 -0.04
CA LYS A 89 -13.29 6.73 0.75
C LYS A 89 -13.29 5.22 0.56
N GLY A 90 -12.12 4.59 0.69
CA GLY A 90 -11.95 3.13 0.62
C GLY A 90 -11.85 2.58 -0.81
N ILE A 91 -11.57 3.46 -1.78
CA ILE A 91 -11.36 3.08 -3.17
C ILE A 91 -9.94 2.60 -3.32
N GLY A 92 -9.77 1.39 -3.84
CA GLY A 92 -8.48 0.79 -4.11
C GLY A 92 -8.34 0.28 -5.54
N PHE A 93 -7.29 -0.48 -5.77
CA PHE A 93 -6.97 -1.17 -7.01
C PHE A 93 -7.15 -2.67 -6.84
N LYS A 94 -7.57 -3.35 -7.91
CA LYS A 94 -7.55 -4.82 -8.02
C LYS A 94 -6.75 -5.18 -9.25
N VAL A 95 -5.75 -6.05 -9.11
CA VAL A 95 -4.96 -6.50 -10.25
C VAL A 95 -5.81 -7.49 -11.04
N LYS A 96 -6.31 -7.07 -12.20
CA LYS A 96 -7.04 -7.95 -13.12
C LYS A 96 -6.08 -8.81 -13.94
N ARG A 97 -4.90 -8.26 -14.23
CA ARG A 97 -3.90 -8.91 -15.08
C ARG A 97 -2.49 -8.49 -14.68
N LEU A 98 -1.58 -9.44 -14.57
CA LEU A 98 -0.13 -9.18 -14.52
C LEU A 98 0.55 -10.06 -15.57
N LEU A 99 1.22 -9.43 -16.54
CA LEU A 99 1.94 -10.10 -17.60
C LEU A 99 3.41 -9.69 -17.61
N ILE A 100 4.30 -10.67 -17.53
CA ILE A 100 5.73 -10.47 -17.70
C ILE A 100 6.14 -11.04 -19.05
N TYR A 101 6.81 -10.25 -19.88
CA TYR A 101 7.29 -10.70 -21.17
C TYR A 101 8.63 -11.46 -21.01
N PRO A 102 8.67 -12.77 -21.29
CA PRO A 102 9.85 -13.59 -21.02
C PRO A 102 10.94 -13.48 -22.09
N ASN A 103 10.64 -12.84 -23.21
CA ASN A 103 11.57 -12.63 -24.31
C ASN A 103 11.30 -11.26 -24.92
N PRO A 104 12.31 -10.60 -25.49
CA PRO A 104 12.09 -9.39 -26.26
C PRO A 104 11.20 -9.66 -27.47
N SER A 105 10.40 -8.66 -27.88
CA SER A 105 9.68 -8.73 -29.14
C SER A 105 10.66 -8.76 -30.32
N THR A 106 10.28 -9.41 -31.43
CA THR A 106 11.00 -9.34 -32.71
C THR A 106 10.59 -8.13 -33.55
N ASP A 107 9.44 -7.53 -33.26
CA ASP A 107 8.93 -6.35 -33.95
C ASP A 107 9.60 -5.08 -33.40
N PRO A 108 10.38 -4.33 -34.21
CA PRO A 108 11.07 -3.10 -33.79
C PRO A 108 10.16 -2.00 -33.25
N GLU A 109 8.86 -2.05 -33.57
CA GLU A 109 7.89 -1.04 -33.13
C GLU A 109 7.18 -1.40 -31.82
N HIS A 110 7.36 -2.62 -31.32
CA HIS A 110 6.70 -3.11 -30.12
C HIS A 110 7.39 -2.60 -28.84
N PHE A 111 6.64 -2.18 -27.82
CA PHE A 111 7.18 -1.63 -26.58
C PHE A 111 8.17 -2.56 -25.85
N ASN A 112 8.02 -3.88 -26.04
CA ASN A 112 8.92 -4.92 -25.52
C ASN A 112 10.11 -5.27 -26.44
N TYR A 113 10.39 -4.52 -27.50
CA TYR A 113 11.56 -4.72 -28.38
C TYR A 113 12.82 -4.07 -27.79
N VAL A 114 13.86 -4.85 -27.51
CA VAL A 114 15.11 -4.31 -26.95
C VAL A 114 15.91 -3.60 -28.05
N SER A 115 15.75 -2.28 -28.10
CA SER A 115 16.41 -1.41 -29.06
C SER A 115 17.87 -1.17 -28.66
N PRO A 116 18.84 -1.25 -29.59
CA PRO A 116 20.23 -0.89 -29.33
C PRO A 116 20.42 0.63 -29.14
N ILE A 117 19.44 1.42 -29.60
CA ILE A 117 19.41 2.87 -29.44
C ILE A 117 18.37 3.18 -28.35
N PRO A 118 18.73 4.00 -27.33
CA PRO A 118 17.77 4.47 -26.34
C PRO A 118 16.56 5.14 -27.01
N ARG A 119 15.36 4.94 -26.45
CA ARG A 119 14.12 5.57 -26.95
C ARG A 119 13.52 6.45 -25.86
N ASN A 120 12.84 7.51 -26.27
CA ASN A 120 12.07 8.37 -25.37
C ASN A 120 10.88 7.57 -24.78
N ILE A 121 10.50 7.88 -23.55
CA ILE A 121 9.37 7.26 -22.86
C ILE A 121 8.03 7.46 -23.59
N SER A 122 7.83 8.60 -24.27
CA SER A 122 6.65 8.87 -25.11
C SER A 122 6.50 7.87 -26.24
N TYR A 123 7.61 7.44 -26.85
CA TYR A 123 7.58 6.40 -27.86
C TYR A 123 7.10 5.05 -27.28
N LEU A 124 7.57 4.70 -26.07
CA LEU A 124 7.14 3.48 -25.39
C LEU A 124 5.67 3.53 -25.01
N LEU A 125 5.21 4.69 -24.53
CA LEU A 125 3.81 4.93 -24.20
C LEU A 125 2.94 4.76 -25.44
N ASP A 126 3.27 5.43 -26.54
CA ASP A 126 2.51 5.31 -27.79
C ASP A 126 2.42 3.86 -28.26
N SER A 127 3.54 3.13 -28.33
CA SER A 127 3.57 1.72 -28.73
C SER A 127 2.72 0.83 -27.81
N PHE A 128 2.77 1.06 -26.50
CA PHE A 128 1.98 0.32 -25.51
C PHE A 128 0.48 0.59 -25.67
N SER A 129 0.10 1.85 -25.89
CA SER A 129 -1.27 2.32 -25.96
C SER A 129 -2.09 1.80 -27.15
N PHE A 130 -1.51 1.20 -28.20
CA PHE A 130 -2.28 0.74 -29.36
C PHE A 130 -3.02 -0.59 -29.18
N SER A 131 -2.85 -1.26 -28.05
CA SER A 131 -3.40 -2.60 -27.86
C SER A 131 -4.82 -2.60 -27.29
N VAL A 132 -5.71 -3.40 -27.88
CA VAL A 132 -7.10 -3.58 -27.39
C VAL A 132 -7.18 -4.18 -25.98
N ILE A 133 -6.07 -4.71 -25.46
CA ILE A 133 -5.97 -5.32 -24.13
C ILE A 133 -6.23 -4.32 -22.97
N HIS A 134 -6.34 -3.02 -23.26
CA HIS A 134 -6.58 -1.95 -22.29
C HIS A 134 -8.06 -1.58 -22.16
N SER A 135 -8.96 -2.14 -22.98
CA SER A 135 -10.38 -1.76 -23.01
C SER A 135 -11.20 -2.25 -21.82
N ASP A 136 -10.73 -3.28 -21.12
CA ASP A 136 -11.46 -3.99 -20.07
C ASP A 136 -10.95 -3.70 -18.66
N VAL A 137 -10.12 -2.66 -18.50
CA VAL A 137 -9.54 -2.25 -17.21
C VAL A 137 -9.65 -0.74 -17.02
N GLY A 138 -9.59 -0.31 -15.76
CA GLY A 138 -9.52 1.10 -15.39
C GLY A 138 -8.33 1.76 -16.04
N PHE A 139 -7.14 1.17 -15.87
CA PHE A 139 -5.93 1.56 -16.58
C PHE A 139 -4.86 0.45 -16.61
N SER A 140 -3.83 0.64 -17.42
CA SER A 140 -2.71 -0.27 -17.56
C SER A 140 -1.36 0.40 -17.29
N LEU A 141 -0.48 -0.31 -16.60
CA LEU A 141 0.88 0.13 -16.28
C LEU A 141 1.90 -0.75 -17.00
N LEU A 142 2.87 -0.13 -17.69
CA LEU A 142 4.02 -0.82 -18.28
C LEU A 142 5.29 -0.48 -17.49
N PHE A 143 5.87 -1.47 -16.83
CA PHE A 143 7.18 -1.37 -16.19
C PHE A 143 8.29 -1.70 -17.19
N THR A 144 9.27 -0.82 -17.32
CA THR A 144 10.40 -0.97 -18.24
C THR A 144 11.73 -0.81 -17.50
N GLY A 145 12.75 -1.60 -17.87
CA GLY A 145 14.12 -1.50 -17.34
C GLY A 145 15.04 -0.67 -18.21
N ARG A 146 14.51 0.01 -19.24
CA ARG A 146 15.29 0.82 -20.18
C ARG A 146 15.82 2.07 -19.52
N ASN A 147 17.02 2.47 -19.95
CA ASN A 147 17.50 3.82 -19.75
C ASN A 147 16.72 4.74 -20.69
N ILE A 148 15.95 5.65 -20.11
CA ILE A 148 15.16 6.65 -20.80
C ILE A 148 16.06 7.88 -21.01
N ILE A 149 16.02 8.47 -22.20
CA ILE A 149 16.94 9.57 -22.59
C ILE A 149 16.69 10.84 -21.79
N ASP A 150 15.43 11.11 -21.43
CA ASP A 150 15.00 12.45 -20.98
C ASP A 150 14.94 12.60 -19.45
N ASP A 151 15.62 11.72 -18.71
CA ASP A 151 15.54 11.58 -17.23
C ASP A 151 14.11 11.39 -16.69
N ASP A 152 13.14 11.22 -17.58
CA ASP A 152 11.75 10.99 -17.26
C ASP A 152 11.53 9.55 -16.78
N LEU A 153 10.89 9.41 -15.62
CA LEU A 153 10.74 8.15 -14.91
C LEU A 153 9.35 7.56 -15.09
N GLY A 154 8.41 8.33 -15.60
CA GLY A 154 7.01 7.96 -15.75
C GLY A 154 6.33 8.82 -16.79
N GLN A 155 5.45 8.22 -17.60
CA GLN A 155 4.58 9.01 -18.46
C GLN A 155 3.23 8.32 -18.63
N ALA A 156 2.17 9.07 -18.34
CA ALA A 156 0.79 8.71 -18.58
C ALA A 156 0.16 9.52 -19.72
N ASP A 157 -0.90 8.97 -20.32
CA ASP A 157 -1.81 9.79 -21.13
C ASP A 157 -2.83 10.48 -20.21
N SER A 158 -2.77 11.81 -20.13
CA SER A 158 -3.56 12.62 -19.20
C SER A 158 -4.94 13.01 -19.73
N SER A 159 -5.30 12.58 -20.95
CA SER A 159 -6.37 13.22 -21.72
C SER A 159 -7.73 12.53 -21.66
N SER A 160 -7.90 11.41 -20.93
CA SER A 160 -9.10 10.59 -21.15
C SER A 160 -9.72 9.80 -20.00
N GLY A 161 -9.08 9.68 -18.83
CA GLY A 161 -9.73 9.06 -17.68
C GLY A 161 -9.68 7.53 -17.64
N LEU A 162 -10.37 6.96 -16.64
CA LEU A 162 -10.48 5.52 -16.43
C LEU A 162 -11.39 4.85 -17.46
N TYR A 163 -11.11 3.58 -17.78
CA TYR A 163 -11.91 2.75 -18.70
C TYR A 163 -12.18 3.42 -20.05
N TYR A 164 -11.13 4.01 -20.63
CA TYR A 164 -11.20 4.68 -21.91
C TYR A 164 -11.35 3.68 -23.07
N ILE A 165 -12.28 3.96 -23.98
CA ILE A 165 -12.46 3.20 -25.22
C ILE A 165 -12.24 4.19 -26.37
N PRO A 166 -11.14 4.04 -27.15
CA PRO A 166 -10.83 4.93 -28.26
C PRO A 166 -11.81 4.81 -29.41
N GLU A 167 -11.89 5.85 -30.25
CA GLU A 167 -12.44 5.70 -31.59
C GLU A 167 -11.56 4.77 -32.46
N LYS A 168 -12.12 4.26 -33.56
CA LYS A 168 -11.43 3.29 -34.41
C LYS A 168 -10.10 3.87 -34.94
N GLY A 169 -8.99 3.24 -34.57
CA GLY A 169 -7.65 3.62 -35.01
C GLY A 169 -6.95 4.62 -34.10
N GLU A 170 -7.58 5.05 -33.00
CA GLU A 170 -6.93 5.82 -31.95
C GLU A 170 -6.29 4.92 -30.90
N LYS A 171 -5.32 5.47 -30.18
CA LYS A 171 -4.65 4.80 -29.07
C LYS A 171 -5.49 4.84 -27.80
N PHE A 172 -5.34 3.84 -26.95
CA PHE A 172 -5.87 3.86 -25.59
C PHE A 172 -5.14 4.90 -24.76
N LYS A 173 -5.87 5.56 -23.88
CA LYS A 173 -5.38 6.70 -23.10
C LYS A 173 -5.52 6.49 -21.59
N ASN A 174 -5.80 5.25 -21.21
CA ASN A 174 -5.79 4.77 -19.83
C ASN A 174 -4.52 3.94 -19.58
N THR A 175 -3.37 4.46 -20.01
CA THR A 175 -2.09 3.74 -20.00
C THR A 175 -0.98 4.64 -19.46
N ALA A 176 -0.04 4.05 -18.74
CA ALA A 176 1.19 4.71 -18.34
C ALA A 176 2.41 3.79 -18.46
N VAL A 177 3.58 4.38 -18.67
CA VAL A 177 4.88 3.72 -18.66
C VAL A 177 5.65 4.17 -17.43
N ILE A 178 6.30 3.23 -16.74
CA ILE A 178 7.06 3.45 -15.51
C ILE A 178 8.45 2.86 -15.68
N ALA A 179 9.48 3.69 -15.52
CA ALA A 179 10.85 3.23 -15.46
C ALA A 179 11.11 2.49 -14.14
N THR A 180 11.78 1.35 -14.20
CA THR A 180 12.24 0.59 -13.02
C THR A 180 13.68 0.90 -12.67
N LYS A 181 14.40 1.58 -13.57
CA LYS A 181 15.79 1.98 -13.42
C LYS A 181 15.98 3.42 -13.86
N SER A 182 16.90 4.11 -13.20
CA SER A 182 17.44 5.41 -13.62
C SER A 182 18.96 5.28 -13.67
N ASN A 183 19.57 5.68 -14.78
CA ASN A 183 21.02 5.56 -14.99
C ASN A 183 21.58 4.14 -14.70
N GLY A 184 20.85 3.11 -15.10
CA GLY A 184 21.20 1.70 -14.88
C GLY A 184 20.99 1.18 -13.45
N VAL A 185 20.59 2.03 -12.50
CA VAL A 185 20.35 1.65 -11.09
C VAL A 185 18.86 1.49 -10.86
N PHE A 186 18.45 0.45 -10.13
CA PHE A 186 17.05 0.26 -9.77
C PHE A 186 16.52 1.40 -8.92
N ILE A 187 15.37 1.94 -9.31
CA ILE A 187 14.63 2.91 -8.51
C ILE A 187 14.11 2.22 -7.25
N SER A 188 14.21 2.91 -6.11
CA SER A 188 13.75 2.37 -4.83
C SER A 188 12.22 2.17 -4.84
N LYS A 189 11.73 1.27 -3.98
CA LYS A 189 10.29 1.02 -3.81
C LYS A 189 9.52 2.31 -3.54
N GLU A 190 10.01 3.16 -2.64
CA GLU A 190 9.36 4.39 -2.22
C GLU A 190 9.17 5.37 -3.39
N HIS A 191 10.20 5.52 -4.25
CA HIS A 191 10.11 6.36 -5.44
C HIS A 191 9.20 5.74 -6.50
N LEU A 192 9.24 4.42 -6.72
CA LEU A 192 8.33 3.74 -7.65
C LEU A 192 6.87 3.92 -7.25
N VAL A 193 6.56 3.77 -5.96
CA VAL A 193 5.21 3.99 -5.42
C VAL A 193 4.74 5.42 -5.72
N HIS A 194 5.62 6.42 -5.51
CA HIS A 194 5.29 7.81 -5.84
C HIS A 194 5.08 8.04 -7.33
N ILE A 195 5.96 7.53 -8.20
CA ILE A 195 5.82 7.68 -9.65
C ILE A 195 4.51 7.06 -10.13
N ILE A 196 4.15 5.87 -9.65
CA ILE A 196 2.89 5.22 -10.03
C ILE A 196 1.68 6.05 -9.56
N LEU A 197 1.73 6.58 -8.34
CA LEU A 197 0.68 7.46 -7.82
C LEU A 197 0.56 8.73 -8.68
N HIS A 198 1.68 9.36 -9.03
CA HIS A 198 1.76 10.52 -9.92
C HIS A 198 1.15 10.23 -11.30
N GLU A 199 1.62 9.20 -12.00
CA GLU A 199 1.10 8.82 -13.32
C GLU A 199 -0.38 8.41 -13.27
N SER A 200 -0.80 7.70 -12.22
CA SER A 200 -2.21 7.37 -12.02
C SER A 200 -3.07 8.63 -11.84
N GLY A 201 -2.53 9.65 -11.18
CA GLY A 201 -3.14 10.96 -11.04
C GLY A 201 -3.40 11.60 -12.40
N HIS A 202 -2.41 11.59 -13.30
CA HIS A 202 -2.58 12.08 -14.67
C HIS A 202 -3.66 11.33 -15.44
N ILE A 203 -3.68 9.98 -15.38
CA ILE A 203 -4.77 9.19 -15.99
C ILE A 203 -6.12 9.64 -15.44
N MET A 204 -6.19 9.95 -14.14
CA MET A 204 -7.38 10.44 -13.45
C MET A 204 -7.57 11.97 -13.51
N HIS A 205 -6.93 12.63 -14.49
CA HIS A 205 -7.02 14.06 -14.80
C HIS A 205 -6.48 15.03 -13.74
N ALA A 206 -5.66 14.57 -12.80
CA ALA A 206 -4.91 15.47 -11.92
C ALA A 206 -3.82 16.18 -12.75
N PRO A 207 -3.77 17.52 -12.73
CA PRO A 207 -2.74 18.28 -13.43
C PRO A 207 -1.43 18.27 -12.64
N ASP A 208 -0.34 18.61 -13.31
CA ASP A 208 0.92 18.95 -12.65
C ASP A 208 0.75 20.18 -11.73
N GLU A 209 1.39 20.11 -10.57
CA GLU A 209 1.37 21.16 -9.57
C GLU A 209 2.74 21.78 -9.40
N ASN A 210 2.87 23.00 -9.90
CA ASN A 210 4.10 23.78 -9.76
C ASN A 210 4.23 24.37 -8.35
N GLY A 211 5.37 24.12 -7.70
CA GLY A 211 5.72 24.69 -6.40
C GLY A 211 5.00 24.08 -5.18
N SER A 212 4.23 23.00 -5.38
CA SER A 212 3.53 22.26 -4.33
C SER A 212 4.24 20.95 -4.05
N TYR A 213 4.64 20.67 -2.81
CA TYR A 213 5.29 19.41 -2.45
C TYR A 213 4.25 18.29 -2.26
N THR A 214 3.59 17.92 -3.34
CA THR A 214 2.51 16.91 -3.41
C THR A 214 2.91 15.77 -4.34
N ILE A 215 2.08 14.73 -4.40
CA ILE A 215 2.28 13.62 -5.33
C ILE A 215 2.33 14.10 -6.79
N MET A 216 1.56 15.13 -7.16
CA MET A 216 1.51 15.68 -8.52
C MET A 216 2.58 16.75 -8.80
N TYR A 217 3.68 16.74 -8.05
CA TYR A 217 4.77 17.69 -8.27
C TYR A 217 5.54 17.35 -9.55
N GLU A 218 5.65 18.31 -10.47
CA GLU A 218 6.23 18.15 -11.82
C GLU A 218 7.70 17.70 -11.81
N GLN A 219 8.46 18.04 -10.75
CA GLN A 219 9.91 17.84 -10.72
C GLN A 219 10.34 16.85 -9.63
N HIS A 220 9.92 15.59 -9.76
CA HIS A 220 10.38 14.56 -8.83
C HIS A 220 11.80 14.11 -9.15
N ASN A 221 12.66 14.10 -8.12
CA ASN A 221 14.03 13.63 -8.24
C ASN A 221 14.23 12.37 -7.39
N VAL A 222 14.65 11.27 -8.03
CA VAL A 222 14.95 9.99 -7.37
C VAL A 222 16.14 10.02 -6.41
N LEU A 223 16.93 11.09 -6.43
CA LEU A 223 18.01 11.33 -5.47
C LEU A 223 17.52 12.05 -4.21
N ASN A 224 16.29 12.57 -4.20
CA ASN A 224 15.73 13.23 -3.03
C ASN A 224 15.32 12.18 -1.99
N SER A 225 15.82 12.31 -0.76
CA SER A 225 15.49 11.38 0.33
C SER A 225 14.07 11.53 0.86
N PHE A 226 13.38 12.62 0.53
CA PHE A 226 12.00 12.85 0.90
C PHE A 226 11.10 12.61 -0.31
N VAL A 227 10.02 11.87 -0.12
CA VAL A 227 9.04 11.57 -1.17
C VAL A 227 7.67 12.10 -0.75
N PRO A 228 7.01 12.97 -1.55
CA PRO A 228 5.68 13.46 -1.22
C PRO A 228 4.67 12.31 -1.08
N THR A 229 3.82 12.37 -0.05
CA THR A 229 2.85 11.32 0.28
C THR A 229 1.40 11.77 0.16
N SER A 230 1.13 13.03 -0.15
CA SER A 230 -0.22 13.60 -0.18
C SER A 230 -0.56 14.27 -1.51
N TYR A 231 -1.81 14.12 -1.93
CA TYR A 231 -2.41 14.89 -3.01
C TYR A 231 -2.92 16.24 -2.49
N SER A 232 -2.86 17.28 -3.33
CA SER A 232 -3.55 18.55 -3.05
C SER A 232 -5.06 18.41 -3.11
N ASN A 233 -5.77 19.49 -2.76
CA ASN A 233 -7.22 19.55 -2.91
C ASN A 233 -7.66 19.53 -4.38
N ASP A 234 -6.92 20.19 -5.28
CA ASP A 234 -7.27 20.24 -6.71
C ASP A 234 -7.12 18.86 -7.36
N SER A 235 -6.02 18.18 -7.05
CA SER A 235 -5.79 16.78 -7.43
C SER A 235 -6.90 15.86 -6.89
N LYS A 236 -7.27 15.98 -5.61
CA LYS A 236 -8.37 15.19 -5.02
C LYS A 236 -9.72 15.43 -5.71
N ILE A 237 -10.01 16.66 -6.14
CA ILE A 237 -11.23 17.01 -6.88
C ILE A 237 -11.21 16.38 -8.27
N ALA A 238 -10.10 16.47 -8.99
CA ALA A 238 -9.96 15.91 -10.34
C ALA A 238 -10.15 14.39 -10.32
N ILE A 239 -9.43 13.72 -9.42
CA ILE A 239 -9.50 12.26 -9.25
C ILE A 239 -10.91 11.83 -8.83
N TYR A 240 -11.54 12.54 -7.87
CA TYR A 240 -12.93 12.28 -7.49
C TYR A 240 -13.88 12.32 -8.70
N LYS A 241 -13.76 13.30 -9.58
CA LYS A 241 -14.61 13.40 -10.78
C LYS A 241 -14.37 12.22 -11.71
N SER A 242 -13.11 11.88 -11.98
CA SER A 242 -12.75 10.75 -12.86
C SER A 242 -13.34 9.43 -12.34
N ILE A 243 -13.14 9.14 -11.06
CA ILE A 243 -13.72 7.97 -10.38
C ILE A 243 -15.24 8.00 -10.45
N PHE A 244 -15.87 9.13 -10.12
CA PHE A 244 -17.32 9.27 -10.11
C PHE A 244 -17.94 9.01 -11.49
N PHE A 245 -17.30 9.45 -12.58
CA PHE A 245 -17.77 9.19 -13.94
C PHE A 245 -17.61 7.74 -14.39
N ALA A 246 -16.63 7.03 -13.83
CA ALA A 246 -16.38 5.63 -14.17
C ALA A 246 -17.09 4.64 -13.23
N VAL A 247 -17.78 5.10 -12.17
CA VAL A 247 -18.27 4.25 -11.07
C VAL A 247 -19.11 3.06 -11.53
N ASP A 248 -19.96 3.24 -12.53
CA ASP A 248 -20.82 2.19 -13.07
C ASP A 248 -20.05 1.07 -13.80
N LYS A 249 -18.76 1.31 -14.13
CA LYS A 249 -17.89 0.34 -14.81
C LYS A 249 -17.05 -0.50 -13.84
N PHE A 250 -16.92 -0.10 -12.57
CA PHE A 250 -16.02 -0.77 -11.61
C PHE A 250 -16.63 -1.05 -10.24
N VAL A 251 -17.87 -0.65 -10.01
CA VAL A 251 -18.65 -1.18 -8.89
C VAL A 251 -19.14 -2.57 -9.30
N SER A 252 -18.31 -3.57 -9.07
CA SER A 252 -18.75 -4.95 -9.04
C SER A 252 -19.05 -5.35 -7.59
N SER A 253 -20.20 -5.97 -7.39
CA SER A 253 -20.64 -6.53 -6.11
C SER A 253 -19.74 -7.70 -5.73
N GLU A 254 -19.10 -7.65 -4.56
CA GLU A 254 -18.30 -8.74 -3.94
C GLU A 254 -17.63 -9.66 -4.96
N GLU A 255 -16.54 -9.17 -5.58
CA GLU A 255 -15.89 -9.93 -6.64
C GLU A 255 -15.06 -11.09 -6.09
N PRO A 256 -15.21 -12.31 -6.65
CA PRO A 256 -14.35 -13.45 -6.37
C PRO A 256 -12.89 -13.18 -6.77
N SER A 257 -11.98 -14.01 -6.28
CA SER A 257 -10.58 -13.99 -6.74
C SER A 257 -10.45 -14.05 -8.26
N VAL A 258 -9.36 -13.47 -8.77
CA VAL A 258 -8.95 -13.46 -10.17
C VAL A 258 -7.79 -14.42 -10.34
N CYS A 259 -8.13 -15.70 -10.47
CA CYS A 259 -7.15 -16.72 -10.78
C CYS A 259 -6.48 -16.47 -12.14
N GLY A 260 -5.15 -16.46 -12.12
CA GLY A 260 -4.30 -16.23 -13.29
C GLY A 260 -3.75 -14.82 -13.38
N ASN A 261 -3.95 -13.96 -12.38
CA ASN A 261 -3.25 -12.68 -12.29
C ASN A 261 -1.86 -12.84 -11.63
N GLY A 262 -1.58 -13.99 -11.02
CA GLY A 262 -0.37 -14.39 -10.29
C GLY A 262 -0.33 -13.90 -8.84
N VAL A 263 -1.35 -13.19 -8.37
CA VAL A 263 -1.47 -12.66 -7.02
C VAL A 263 -2.34 -13.64 -6.26
N LYS A 264 -1.74 -14.41 -5.36
CA LYS A 264 -2.49 -15.34 -4.51
C LYS A 264 -3.49 -14.56 -3.65
N GLU A 265 -4.78 -14.73 -3.95
CA GLU A 265 -5.88 -14.18 -3.16
C GLU A 265 -6.35 -15.17 -2.07
N SER A 266 -7.26 -14.75 -1.19
CA SER A 266 -7.57 -15.48 0.07
C SER A 266 -8.23 -16.84 -0.13
N ASP A 267 -8.92 -17.05 -1.26
CA ASP A 267 -9.57 -18.29 -1.67
C ASP A 267 -8.72 -19.15 -2.63
N GLU A 268 -7.46 -18.75 -2.88
CA GLU A 268 -6.52 -19.45 -3.75
C GLU A 268 -5.38 -20.12 -2.96
N GLU A 269 -4.95 -21.31 -3.37
CA GLU A 269 -3.77 -21.97 -2.77
C GLU A 269 -2.46 -21.43 -3.37
N CYS A 270 -2.53 -21.03 -4.63
CA CYS A 270 -1.45 -20.48 -5.46
C CYS A 270 -2.05 -19.79 -6.68
N ASP A 271 -1.31 -18.93 -7.36
CA ASP A 271 -1.72 -18.41 -8.68
C ASP A 271 -0.57 -18.55 -9.68
N PRO A 272 -0.73 -19.26 -10.82
CA PRO A 272 0.37 -19.45 -11.78
C PRO A 272 0.64 -18.22 -12.67
N GLY A 273 -0.22 -17.22 -12.67
CA GLY A 273 -0.18 -16.07 -13.57
C GLY A 273 -0.79 -16.35 -14.95
N PHE A 274 -0.76 -15.33 -15.81
CA PHE A 274 -1.55 -15.27 -17.05
C PHE A 274 -1.17 -16.35 -18.08
N LEU A 275 0.07 -16.84 -18.05
CA LEU A 275 0.54 -17.88 -18.98
C LEU A 275 0.00 -19.28 -18.64
N GLY A 276 -0.77 -19.41 -17.55
CA GLY A 276 -1.41 -20.66 -17.14
C GLY A 276 -0.47 -21.60 -16.37
N GLY A 277 -1.08 -22.61 -15.73
CA GLY A 277 -0.50 -23.52 -14.74
C GLY A 277 0.99 -23.82 -14.86
N ASN A 278 1.68 -23.84 -13.71
CA ASN A 278 3.08 -24.21 -13.60
C ASN A 278 3.22 -25.60 -12.94
N LYS A 279 4.46 -26.10 -12.80
CA LYS A 279 4.72 -27.43 -12.19
C LYS A 279 4.20 -27.59 -10.75
N CYS A 280 3.97 -26.48 -10.04
CA CYS A 280 3.52 -26.46 -8.66
C CYS A 280 2.06 -26.02 -8.52
N CYS A 281 1.50 -25.32 -9.51
CA CYS A 281 0.18 -24.71 -9.44
C CYS A 281 -0.63 -24.99 -10.71
N THR A 282 -1.84 -25.49 -10.54
CA THR A 282 -2.78 -25.74 -11.63
C THR A 282 -3.32 -24.42 -12.19
N LYS A 283 -3.92 -24.46 -13.39
CA LYS A 283 -4.61 -23.32 -14.01
C LYS A 283 -5.85 -22.83 -13.25
N ASN A 284 -6.29 -23.56 -12.23
CA ASN A 284 -7.44 -23.23 -11.39
C ASN A 284 -7.00 -22.74 -10.00
N CYS A 285 -5.76 -22.27 -9.87
CA CYS A 285 -5.21 -21.70 -8.63
C CYS A 285 -5.20 -22.65 -7.42
N GLN A 286 -5.03 -23.94 -7.72
CA GLN A 286 -4.84 -25.02 -6.75
C GLN A 286 -3.45 -25.61 -6.88
N LEU A 287 -2.83 -25.98 -5.76
CA LEU A 287 -1.53 -26.64 -5.77
C LEU A 287 -1.63 -28.02 -6.45
N VAL A 288 -0.59 -28.39 -7.19
CA VAL A 288 -0.48 -29.75 -7.74
C VAL A 288 -0.24 -30.72 -6.58
N HIS A 289 -0.74 -31.96 -6.69
CA HIS A 289 -0.57 -32.97 -5.66
C HIS A 289 0.89 -33.12 -5.21
N GLY A 290 1.15 -32.88 -3.91
CA GLY A 290 2.48 -32.96 -3.31
C GLY A 290 3.31 -31.66 -3.34
N ALA A 291 2.81 -30.61 -4.00
CA ALA A 291 3.38 -29.27 -3.90
C ALA A 291 2.98 -28.62 -2.56
N GLN A 292 3.91 -27.87 -1.97
CA GLN A 292 3.69 -27.07 -0.76
C GLN A 292 3.50 -25.58 -1.07
N CYS A 293 3.97 -25.12 -2.22
CA CYS A 293 4.03 -23.71 -2.61
C CYS A 293 4.18 -23.57 -4.13
N SER A 294 4.05 -22.34 -4.66
CA SER A 294 4.27 -21.97 -6.06
C SER A 294 5.44 -20.98 -6.24
N TRP A 295 6.04 -20.97 -7.43
CA TRP A 295 7.28 -20.24 -7.74
C TRP A 295 7.25 -18.73 -7.49
N ASN A 296 6.07 -18.12 -7.54
CA ASN A 296 5.82 -16.69 -7.33
C ASN A 296 5.55 -16.34 -5.85
N GLN A 297 5.95 -17.22 -4.93
CA GLN A 297 5.90 -16.99 -3.49
C GLN A 297 7.33 -16.92 -2.93
N ASP A 298 7.57 -16.02 -1.99
CA ASP A 298 8.90 -15.61 -1.54
C ASP A 298 9.77 -16.76 -1.04
N CYS A 299 9.17 -17.75 -0.37
CA CYS A 299 9.89 -18.87 0.25
C CYS A 299 9.58 -20.21 -0.41
N CYS A 300 9.29 -20.20 -1.71
CA CYS A 300 9.11 -21.44 -2.47
C CYS A 300 10.39 -21.81 -3.25
N ARG A 301 10.78 -23.07 -3.23
CA ARG A 301 11.86 -23.58 -4.09
C ARG A 301 11.30 -24.08 -5.41
N HIS A 302 12.16 -24.17 -6.43
CA HIS A 302 11.76 -24.67 -7.75
C HIS A 302 11.17 -26.08 -7.71
N ASN A 303 11.47 -26.93 -6.74
CA ASN A 303 10.86 -28.26 -6.60
C ASN A 303 9.49 -28.25 -5.90
N CYS A 304 8.83 -27.09 -5.78
CA CYS A 304 7.52 -26.92 -5.17
C CYS A 304 7.48 -27.23 -3.66
N THR A 305 8.61 -27.08 -2.97
CA THR A 305 8.70 -27.24 -1.50
C THR A 305 9.10 -25.93 -0.86
N PHE A 306 8.78 -25.76 0.42
CA PHE A 306 9.25 -24.60 1.16
C PHE A 306 10.78 -24.53 1.19
N ALA A 307 11.30 -23.30 1.16
CA ALA A 307 12.69 -23.01 1.45
C ALA A 307 13.00 -23.36 2.91
N GLN A 308 14.26 -23.65 3.21
CA GLN A 308 14.67 -24.00 4.58
C GLN A 308 14.65 -22.77 5.48
N GLU A 309 14.57 -22.99 6.78
CA GLU A 309 14.69 -21.91 7.77
C GLU A 309 16.04 -21.20 7.61
N GLY A 310 16.01 -19.87 7.51
CA GLY A 310 17.20 -19.04 7.31
C GLY A 310 17.66 -18.92 5.85
N ASP A 311 16.99 -19.56 4.89
CA ASP A 311 17.23 -19.27 3.47
C ASP A 311 16.80 -17.82 3.16
N PRO A 312 17.54 -17.09 2.30
CA PRO A 312 17.10 -15.77 1.85
C PRO A 312 15.84 -15.89 1.00
N CYS A 313 14.91 -14.96 1.19
CA CYS A 313 13.69 -14.91 0.38
C CYS A 313 14.01 -14.56 -1.09
N GLN A 314 13.13 -14.98 -2.00
CA GLN A 314 13.27 -14.69 -3.43
C GLN A 314 13.14 -13.20 -3.78
N ARG A 315 12.29 -12.45 -3.04
CA ARG A 315 12.11 -11.02 -3.28
C ARG A 315 13.38 -10.26 -2.94
N GLN A 316 13.69 -9.25 -3.74
CA GLN A 316 14.80 -8.37 -3.44
C GLN A 316 14.41 -7.32 -2.40
N PHE A 317 15.28 -7.13 -1.42
CA PHE A 317 15.11 -6.13 -0.37
C PHE A 317 15.97 -4.89 -0.64
N ASN A 318 15.61 -3.79 0.00
CA ASN A 318 16.45 -2.59 0.03
C ASN A 318 17.61 -2.75 1.03
N GLU A 319 18.52 -1.77 1.08
CA GLU A 319 19.67 -1.79 1.99
C GLU A 319 19.31 -1.83 3.50
N THR A 320 18.05 -1.59 3.85
CA THR A 320 17.61 -1.45 5.25
C THR A 320 16.86 -2.65 5.80
N THR A 321 16.55 -3.63 4.96
CA THR A 321 15.80 -4.85 5.33
C THR A 321 16.40 -6.07 4.68
N THR A 322 16.29 -7.22 5.34
CA THR A 322 16.58 -8.53 4.78
C THR A 322 15.44 -9.46 5.13
N GLY A 323 15.18 -10.44 4.28
CA GLY A 323 14.10 -11.38 4.47
C GLY A 323 14.64 -12.80 4.54
N PHE A 324 14.16 -13.57 5.52
CA PHE A 324 14.49 -14.99 5.66
C PHE A 324 13.23 -15.85 5.72
N CYS A 325 13.36 -17.07 5.20
CA CYS A 325 12.30 -18.06 5.23
C CYS A 325 12.23 -18.77 6.58
N LYS A 326 11.02 -19.16 7.00
CA LYS A 326 10.77 -19.88 8.26
C LYS A 326 10.91 -21.40 8.17
N GLY A 327 11.10 -21.96 6.97
CA GLY A 327 11.18 -23.41 6.78
C GLY A 327 9.85 -24.15 6.61
N MET A 328 8.74 -23.54 7.06
CA MET A 328 7.43 -24.20 7.19
C MET A 328 6.28 -23.50 6.46
N SER A 329 6.57 -22.41 5.74
CA SER A 329 5.59 -21.63 5.00
C SER A 329 6.22 -20.98 3.75
N ASP A 330 5.35 -20.48 2.87
CA ASP A 330 5.68 -19.69 1.69
C ASP A 330 5.99 -18.21 2.00
N THR A 331 5.79 -17.81 3.25
CA THR A 331 5.94 -16.43 3.74
C THR A 331 7.39 -16.07 4.07
N CYS A 332 7.78 -14.85 3.69
CA CYS A 332 9.04 -14.24 4.07
C CYS A 332 8.93 -13.44 5.37
N GLU A 333 9.84 -13.66 6.32
CA GLU A 333 9.94 -12.82 7.52
C GLU A 333 10.93 -11.68 7.27
N LEU A 334 10.45 -10.45 7.42
CA LEU A 334 11.25 -9.24 7.21
C LEU A 334 11.96 -8.84 8.50
N ILE A 335 13.29 -8.81 8.45
CA ILE A 335 14.15 -8.34 9.52
C ILE A 335 14.77 -7.02 9.10
N PRO A 336 14.51 -5.91 9.82
CA PRO A 336 15.26 -4.68 9.64
C PRO A 336 16.76 -4.97 9.79
N ASN A 337 17.58 -4.58 8.81
CA ASN A 337 19.03 -4.80 8.83
C ASN A 337 19.67 -4.18 10.09
N CYS A 338 19.04 -3.15 10.65
CA CYS A 338 19.42 -2.57 11.93
C CYS A 338 19.43 -3.58 13.09
N ILE A 339 18.51 -4.55 13.15
CA ILE A 339 18.45 -5.59 14.20
C ILE A 339 19.54 -6.65 14.00
N LEU A 340 19.97 -6.88 12.75
CA LEU A 340 21.08 -7.81 12.48
C LEU A 340 22.43 -7.27 12.95
N PHE A 341 22.60 -5.94 12.95
CA PHE A 341 23.83 -5.27 13.37
C PHE A 341 23.79 -4.73 14.79
N PHE A 342 22.62 -4.58 15.42
CA PHE A 342 22.48 -4.06 16.79
C PHE A 342 21.58 -4.95 17.63
N LYS A 343 22.03 -5.31 18.83
CA LYS A 343 21.27 -6.06 19.84
C LYS A 343 21.00 -5.16 21.03
N TYR A 344 19.75 -5.12 21.50
CA TYR A 344 19.41 -4.44 22.75
C TYR A 344 19.86 -5.29 23.94
N ILE A 345 20.74 -4.75 24.77
CA ILE A 345 21.24 -5.41 25.99
C ILE A 345 21.24 -4.34 27.10
N ASP A 346 20.60 -4.63 28.23
CA ASP A 346 20.62 -3.81 29.45
C ASP A 346 20.34 -2.31 29.24
N GLY A 347 19.27 -1.99 28.50
CA GLY A 347 18.86 -0.59 28.31
C GLY A 347 19.55 0.14 27.15
N ALA A 348 20.45 -0.52 26.40
CA ALA A 348 21.20 0.11 25.31
C ALA A 348 21.28 -0.77 24.05
N CYS A 349 21.21 -0.13 22.88
CA CYS A 349 21.48 -0.78 21.60
C CYS A 349 23.00 -0.95 21.43
N THR A 350 23.46 -2.20 21.51
CA THR A 350 24.87 -2.55 21.36
C THR A 350 25.15 -3.08 19.95
N PRO A 351 26.17 -2.59 19.24
CA PRO A 351 26.56 -3.13 17.95
C PRO A 351 27.06 -4.58 18.08
N ASN A 352 26.60 -5.47 17.22
CA ASN A 352 27.15 -6.81 17.04
C ASN A 352 28.42 -6.71 16.19
N ILE A 353 29.53 -6.40 16.86
CA ILE A 353 30.82 -6.07 16.24
C ILE A 353 31.29 -7.19 15.29
N THR A 354 31.06 -8.46 15.62
CA THR A 354 31.42 -9.60 14.76
C THR A 354 30.65 -9.62 13.43
N LYS A 355 29.36 -9.28 13.43
CA LYS A 355 28.56 -9.19 12.20
C LYS A 355 28.87 -7.93 11.39
N ILE A 356 29.16 -6.81 12.05
CA ILE A 356 29.55 -5.55 11.40
C ILE A 356 30.89 -5.71 10.69
N PHE A 357 31.88 -6.35 11.32
CA PHE A 357 33.18 -6.62 10.68
C PHE A 357 33.05 -7.55 9.47
N PHE A 358 32.20 -8.59 9.56
CA PHE A 358 31.98 -9.51 8.45
C PHE A 358 31.30 -8.81 7.27
N ALA A 359 30.28 -7.99 7.52
CA ALA A 359 29.58 -7.24 6.48
C ALA A 359 30.46 -6.12 5.87
N ALA A 360 31.31 -5.47 6.66
CA ALA A 360 32.28 -4.50 6.15
C ALA A 360 33.34 -5.12 5.22
N MET A 361 33.72 -6.39 5.46
CA MET A 361 34.66 -7.12 4.61
C MET A 361 34.01 -7.70 3.34
N VAL A 362 32.72 -8.02 3.36
CA VAL A 362 32.01 -8.64 2.22
C VAL A 362 31.37 -7.62 1.28
N VAL A 363 30.88 -6.48 1.80
CA VAL A 363 30.01 -5.56 1.04
C VAL A 363 30.68 -4.21 0.72
N GLY A 364 31.89 -3.95 1.20
CA GLY A 364 32.63 -2.74 0.82
C GLY A 364 32.00 -1.45 1.37
N GLY A 365 32.07 -1.28 2.69
CA GLY A 365 31.81 -0.01 3.38
C GLY A 365 30.43 0.13 4.01
N PHE A 366 30.39 0.20 5.34
CA PHE A 366 29.23 0.71 6.09
C PHE A 366 29.39 2.23 6.25
N SER A 367 28.43 3.01 5.75
CA SER A 367 28.44 4.46 5.93
C SER A 367 28.00 4.84 7.36
N VAL A 368 28.61 5.89 7.92
CA VAL A 368 28.36 6.39 9.29
C VAL A 368 26.89 6.78 9.52
N GLY A 369 26.16 7.14 8.45
CA GLY A 369 24.74 7.51 8.51
C GLY A 369 23.81 6.33 8.81
N ILE A 370 24.09 5.14 8.28
CA ILE A 370 23.28 3.93 8.52
C ILE A 370 23.37 3.51 10.00
N THR A 371 24.56 3.63 10.60
CA THR A 371 24.81 3.34 12.02
C THR A 371 23.97 4.20 12.94
N ALA A 372 23.85 5.51 12.65
CA ALA A 372 23.05 6.45 13.44
C ALA A 372 21.53 6.22 13.28
N PHE A 373 21.07 5.95 12.04
CA PHE A 373 19.67 5.62 11.77
C PHE A 373 19.23 4.32 12.46
N CYS A 374 20.09 3.30 12.42
CA CYS A 374 19.83 2.01 13.06
C CYS A 374 19.81 2.09 14.59
N TYR A 375 20.68 2.90 15.19
CA TYR A 375 20.65 3.15 16.63
C TYR A 375 19.34 3.83 17.06
N LEU A 376 18.86 4.82 16.30
CA LEU A 376 17.59 5.50 16.56
C LEU A 376 16.37 4.59 16.42
N LYS A 377 16.32 3.72 15.40
CA LYS A 377 15.21 2.76 15.24
C LYS A 377 15.21 1.67 16.31
N CYS A 378 16.38 1.14 16.68
CA CYS A 378 16.51 0.17 17.76
C CYS A 378 15.99 0.75 19.09
N SER A 379 16.28 2.03 19.37
CA SER A 379 15.76 2.75 20.55
C SER A 379 14.23 2.99 20.49
N LYS A 380 13.65 3.24 19.31
CA LYS A 380 12.20 3.48 19.13
C LYS A 380 11.33 2.23 19.16
N SER A 381 11.82 1.05 18.76
CA SER A 381 10.99 -0.18 18.68
C SER A 381 10.44 -0.67 20.03
N GLN A 382 10.88 -0.09 21.15
CA GLN A 382 10.44 -0.47 22.50
C GLN A 382 9.55 0.61 23.15
N THR A 383 9.27 1.74 22.47
CA THR A 383 8.30 2.74 22.98
C THR A 383 6.87 2.48 22.53
N GLU A 384 6.64 1.48 21.67
CA GLU A 384 5.30 1.00 21.30
C GLU A 384 5.23 -0.51 21.58
N PRO A 385 4.44 -0.98 22.55
CA PRO A 385 4.25 -2.41 22.75
C PRO A 385 3.37 -3.01 21.65
N GLU A 386 3.77 -4.18 21.17
CA GLU A 386 2.96 -5.11 20.37
C GLU A 386 1.68 -5.47 21.14
N ASN A 387 0.53 -4.98 20.69
CA ASN A 387 -0.78 -5.47 21.16
C ASN A 387 -1.24 -6.61 20.25
N GLU A 388 -0.91 -7.85 20.63
CA GLU A 388 -1.72 -9.01 20.28
C GLU A 388 -3.03 -8.98 21.09
N GLY A 389 -4.16 -9.21 20.43
CA GLY A 389 -5.49 -8.90 20.95
C GLY A 389 -6.01 -9.80 22.07
N ILE A 390 -6.74 -9.19 23.02
CA ILE A 390 -7.71 -9.80 23.95
C ILE A 390 -8.90 -8.82 24.07
N PRO A 391 -10.17 -9.28 24.13
CA PRO A 391 -11.33 -8.53 23.63
C PRO A 391 -11.80 -7.39 24.54
N LEU A 392 -12.43 -6.40 23.90
CA LEU A 392 -13.24 -5.36 24.53
C LEU A 392 -14.28 -5.97 25.48
N ASN A 393 -14.04 -5.87 26.78
CA ASN A 393 -15.04 -5.54 27.78
C ASN A 393 -14.31 -4.99 29.01
N ASP A 394 -14.92 -3.97 29.61
CA ASP A 394 -14.49 -3.25 30.82
C ASP A 394 -13.30 -2.29 30.64
N LEU A 395 -13.61 -1.02 30.33
CA LEU A 395 -13.27 0.08 31.24
C LEU A 395 -14.07 1.34 30.89
N MET A 396 -15.31 1.37 31.37
CA MET A 396 -16.00 2.60 31.73
C MET A 396 -15.47 3.01 33.11
N SER A 397 -14.80 4.15 33.21
CA SER A 397 -15.03 5.21 34.21
C SER A 397 -13.75 6.01 34.46
N CYS A 398 -13.78 7.27 34.04
CA CYS A 398 -12.89 8.30 34.56
C CYS A 398 -13.43 8.76 35.92
N VAL A 399 -12.66 8.62 37.01
CA VAL A 399 -12.78 9.45 38.21
C VAL A 399 -11.38 9.72 38.78
N PRO A 400 -11.09 10.94 39.30
CA PRO A 400 -9.74 11.46 39.50
C PRO A 400 -9.13 11.14 40.87
N THR A 401 -7.83 11.41 40.94
CA THR A 401 -6.92 11.35 42.10
C THR A 401 -7.44 12.03 43.37
N GLN A 402 -7.11 11.38 44.49
CA GLN A 402 -7.40 11.70 45.88
C GLN A 402 -6.99 13.12 46.30
N ASN A 403 -7.79 13.71 47.18
CA ASN A 403 -7.30 14.58 48.25
C ASN A 403 -7.90 14.12 49.58
N VAL A 404 -7.03 14.10 50.58
CA VAL A 404 -7.26 13.74 51.98
C VAL A 404 -8.14 14.79 52.65
N ASN A 405 -9.15 14.37 53.44
CA ASN A 405 -9.37 14.81 54.82
C ASN A 405 -10.63 14.16 55.45
N GLU A 406 -10.38 13.66 56.67
CA GLU A 406 -11.22 13.73 57.89
C GLU A 406 -12.65 13.14 57.95
N GLU A 407 -12.74 12.15 58.85
CA GLU A 407 -13.71 12.04 59.95
C GLU A 407 -15.19 11.70 59.70
N THR A 408 -15.52 10.49 60.18
CA THR A 408 -16.63 10.14 61.10
C THR A 408 -18.08 10.00 60.62
N THR A 409 -18.70 8.92 61.14
CA THR A 409 -20.14 8.68 61.41
C THR A 409 -21.08 8.58 60.21
N ASP A 410 -22.16 7.79 60.15
CA ASP A 410 -22.75 6.68 60.90
C ASP A 410 -23.93 6.20 60.01
N ASP A 411 -24.47 5.02 60.31
CA ASP A 411 -25.88 4.64 60.14
C ASP A 411 -26.55 4.40 58.75
N THR A 412 -26.79 3.09 58.53
CA THR A 412 -28.11 2.40 58.38
C THR A 412 -28.99 2.48 57.12
N TYR A 413 -29.70 1.34 56.95
CA TYR A 413 -30.97 1.07 56.25
C TYR A 413 -30.93 0.97 54.72
N GLY A 414 -31.51 -0.01 54.03
CA GLY A 414 -32.48 -1.06 54.40
C GLY A 414 -33.43 -1.29 53.22
N ASP A 415 -33.90 -2.53 53.08
CA ASP A 415 -34.98 -3.05 52.20
C ASP A 415 -34.72 -3.20 50.68
N ILE A 416 -34.70 -4.40 50.11
CA ILE A 416 -35.68 -5.53 50.04
C ILE A 416 -36.89 -5.20 49.16
N THR A 417 -37.04 -5.95 48.06
CA THR A 417 -38.24 -6.74 47.65
C THR A 417 -38.06 -7.20 46.19
N GLU A 418 -37.88 -8.50 45.94
CA GLU A 418 -38.91 -9.52 45.67
C GLU A 418 -39.51 -9.43 44.25
N SER A 419 -39.17 -10.39 43.38
CA SER A 419 -40.03 -11.56 43.04
C SER A 419 -40.67 -11.34 41.65
N THR A 420 -41.00 -12.30 40.78
CA THR A 420 -41.01 -13.77 40.78
C THR A 420 -41.27 -14.23 39.32
N LYS A 421 -40.74 -15.40 38.93
CA LYS A 421 -41.34 -16.48 38.08
C LYS A 421 -41.88 -16.13 36.66
N LEU A 422 -41.94 -16.99 35.64
CA LEU A 422 -42.06 -18.46 35.43
C LEU A 422 -41.68 -18.68 33.94
N GLN A 423 -40.66 -19.45 33.57
CA GLN A 423 -40.66 -20.86 33.13
C GLN A 423 -41.70 -21.37 32.10
N THR A 424 -41.17 -22.19 31.18
CA THR A 424 -41.77 -23.22 30.28
C THR A 424 -42.28 -22.77 28.90
N GLY A 425 -42.01 -23.44 27.77
CA GLY A 425 -41.13 -24.59 27.51
C GLY A 425 -41.12 -25.00 26.02
N SER A 426 -40.02 -25.66 25.61
CA SER A 426 -39.90 -26.88 24.76
C SER A 426 -40.60 -26.98 23.35
N PRO A 427 -40.26 -27.98 22.50
CA PRO A 427 -39.54 -27.75 21.24
C PRO A 427 -40.23 -28.34 19.98
N ILE A 428 -39.46 -28.44 18.87
CA ILE A 428 -39.59 -29.30 17.66
C ILE A 428 -39.96 -28.55 16.37
N SER A 429 -38.98 -28.36 15.47
CA SER A 429 -38.83 -29.13 14.21
C SER A 429 -37.45 -28.89 13.62
#